data_AF-A0A2E8BBF9-F1
#
_entry.id   AF-A0A2E8BBF9-F1
#
_cell.length_a   1.000
_cell.length_b   1.000
_cell.length_c   1.000
_cell.angle_alpha   90.00
_cell.angle_beta   90.00
_cell.angle_gamma   90.00
#
_symmetry.space_group_name_H-M   'P 1'
#
loop_
_entity.id
_entity.type
_entity.pdbx_description
1 polymer ?
#
loop_
_entity_poly.entity_id
_entity_poly.type
_entity_poly.pdbx_seq_one_letter_code
_entity_poly.pdbx_strand_id
1 'polypeptide(L)'
;GGQAAADTITGVASHMNYSNTADGQNQGGSGSHEVSTTWFNSSVIGDKIEGLSESQIIDDLEKQGTGLGDYIIEISVTAQAGNAPGPDCSRSDNGEDVSYTIQLVVLEYSIAPYVDLDDIDV
;
A
#
# COMPACT_ATOMS: atom_id res chain seq x y z
N GLY A 1 -34.38 16.36 -9.93
CA GLY A 1 -33.16 16.65 -9.17
C GLY A 1 -32.79 15.42 -8.36
N GLY A 2 -31.50 15.21 -8.06
CA GLY A 2 -31.00 14.04 -7.32
C GLY A 2 -29.71 13.51 -7.96
N GLN A 3 -28.65 13.36 -7.19
CA GLN A 3 -27.32 12.91 -7.61
C GLN A 3 -26.84 11.78 -6.68
N ALA A 4 -26.18 10.77 -7.25
CA ALA A 4 -25.43 9.79 -6.47
C ALA A 4 -24.25 10.50 -5.79
N ALA A 5 -23.89 10.06 -4.58
CA ALA A 5 -22.65 10.46 -3.94
C ALA A 5 -21.63 9.32 -4.08
N ALA A 6 -20.34 9.65 -3.96
CA ALA A 6 -19.29 8.66 -3.97
C ALA A 6 -19.11 8.06 -2.58
N ASP A 7 -18.80 6.78 -2.53
CA ASP A 7 -18.46 6.07 -1.30
C ASP A 7 -17.01 6.28 -0.94
N THR A 8 -16.72 6.25 0.36
CA THR A 8 -15.34 6.27 0.87
C THR A 8 -14.93 4.86 1.26
N ILE A 9 -13.81 4.40 0.70
CA ILE A 9 -13.17 3.13 1.01
C ILE A 9 -11.90 3.46 1.81
N THR A 10 -11.80 2.90 3.01
CA THR A 10 -10.62 3.02 3.87
C THR A 10 -9.92 1.68 3.92
N GLY A 11 -8.63 1.67 3.60
CA GLY A 11 -7.77 0.51 3.73
C GLY A 11 -6.73 0.72 4.83
N VAL A 12 -6.46 -0.31 5.60
CA VAL A 12 -5.36 -0.37 6.57
C VAL A 12 -4.51 -1.60 6.26
N ALA A 13 -3.21 -1.40 6.16
CA ALA A 13 -2.25 -2.49 6.04
C ALA A 13 -1.19 -2.34 7.13
N SER A 14 -1.07 -3.33 8.01
CA SER A 14 -0.16 -3.25 9.14
C SER A 14 0.55 -4.57 9.44
N HIS A 15 1.78 -4.42 9.91
CA HIS A 15 2.65 -5.49 10.34
C HIS A 15 3.56 -4.97 11.46
N MET A 16 3.45 -5.53 12.67
CA MET A 16 4.13 -5.03 13.86
C MET A 16 3.93 -3.51 14.06
N ASN A 17 5.00 -2.72 14.01
CA ASN A 17 4.99 -1.26 14.15
C ASN A 17 4.89 -0.52 12.81
N TYR A 18 4.83 -1.22 11.69
CA TYR A 18 4.63 -0.66 10.36
C TYR A 18 3.14 -0.65 10.07
N SER A 19 2.56 0.52 9.84
CA SER A 19 1.14 0.66 9.52
C SER A 19 0.97 1.77 8.51
N ASN A 20 0.12 1.51 7.51
CA ASN A 20 -0.32 2.52 6.58
C ASN A 20 -1.84 2.49 6.48
N THR A 21 -2.43 3.69 6.38
CA THR A 21 -3.86 3.89 6.23
C THR A 21 -4.08 4.94 5.16
N ALA A 22 -5.00 4.66 4.24
CA ALA A 22 -5.40 5.65 3.25
C ALA A 22 -6.86 5.45 2.86
N ASP A 23 -7.46 6.54 2.40
CA ASP A 23 -8.83 6.59 1.93
C ASP A 23 -8.87 6.86 0.42
N GLY A 24 -9.82 6.24 -0.25
CA GLY A 24 -10.14 6.45 -1.67
C GLY A 24 -11.65 6.54 -1.88
N GLN A 25 -12.08 7.08 -3.02
CA GLN A 25 -13.49 7.12 -3.38
C GLN A 25 -13.79 6.19 -4.56
N ASN A 26 -14.97 5.56 -4.56
CA ASN A 26 -15.41 4.71 -5.68
C ASN A 26 -15.73 5.51 -6.96
N GLN A 27 -15.67 6.86 -6.92
CA GLN A 27 -15.95 7.78 -8.04
C GLN A 27 -17.30 7.50 -8.74
N GLY A 28 -18.30 6.96 -8.04
CA GLY A 28 -19.57 6.56 -8.63
C GLY A 28 -19.52 5.26 -9.43
N GLY A 29 -18.57 4.36 -9.10
CA GLY A 29 -18.51 2.97 -9.57
C GLY A 29 -17.24 2.57 -10.36
N SER A 30 -16.26 3.47 -10.52
CA SER A 30 -15.04 3.21 -11.32
C SER A 30 -13.72 3.56 -10.62
N GLY A 31 -13.75 3.88 -9.32
CA GLY A 31 -12.57 4.17 -8.53
C GLY A 31 -11.84 2.89 -8.08
N SER A 32 -10.51 2.94 -8.06
CA SER A 32 -9.65 1.95 -7.43
C SER A 32 -8.86 2.59 -6.30
N HIS A 33 -8.64 1.86 -5.22
CA HIS A 33 -7.86 2.32 -4.08
C HIS A 33 -6.85 1.26 -3.67
N GLU A 34 -5.63 1.68 -3.36
CA GLU A 34 -4.54 0.79 -2.96
C GLU A 34 -3.93 1.31 -1.66
N VAL A 35 -3.72 0.40 -0.71
CA VAL A 35 -2.98 0.66 0.52
C VAL A 35 -1.92 -0.41 0.65
N SER A 36 -0.66 0.01 0.75
CA SER A 36 0.48 -0.88 0.93
C SER A 36 1.34 -0.42 2.10
N THR A 37 1.98 -1.37 2.77
CA THR A 37 2.97 -1.12 3.82
C THR A 37 4.21 -1.94 3.52
N THR A 38 5.38 -1.37 3.76
CA THR A 38 6.68 -2.04 3.65
C THR A 38 7.42 -1.93 4.97
N TRP A 39 8.11 -2.99 5.35
CA TRP A 39 8.81 -3.07 6.63
C TRP A 39 10.33 -3.06 6.48
N PHE A 40 10.87 -3.22 5.28
CA PHE A 40 12.30 -3.12 4.98
C PHE A 40 12.72 -1.70 4.61
N ASN A 41 14.02 -1.38 4.68
CA ASN A 41 14.51 -0.10 4.19
C ASN A 41 14.60 -0.13 2.65
N SER A 42 13.63 0.48 1.96
CA SER A 42 13.65 0.52 0.49
C SER A 42 14.73 1.44 -0.08
N SER A 43 15.38 2.28 0.71
CA SER A 43 16.44 3.18 0.21
C SER A 43 17.74 2.45 -0.14
N VAL A 44 17.92 1.22 0.35
CA VAL A 44 19.09 0.38 0.02
C VAL A 44 18.82 -0.54 -1.18
N ILE A 45 17.69 -0.33 -1.87
CA ILE A 45 17.32 -1.01 -3.11
C ILE A 45 17.51 -0.05 -4.27
N GLY A 46 18.19 -0.51 -5.32
CA GLY A 46 18.34 0.24 -6.57
C GLY A 46 19.79 0.60 -6.85
N ASP A 47 20.06 1.90 -6.96
CA ASP A 47 21.35 2.46 -7.40
C ASP A 47 22.53 2.07 -6.49
N LYS A 48 23.75 2.46 -6.90
CA LYS A 48 24.99 2.24 -6.15
C LYS A 48 24.83 2.72 -4.70
N ILE A 49 24.91 1.78 -3.77
CA ILE A 49 24.91 2.06 -2.33
C ILE A 49 26.35 2.27 -1.89
N GLU A 50 26.66 3.48 -1.44
CA GLU A 50 27.99 3.84 -0.93
C GLU A 50 28.00 3.88 0.60
N GLY A 51 29.14 3.54 1.19
CA GLY A 51 29.37 3.69 2.64
C GLY A 51 28.71 2.65 3.54
N LEU A 52 28.08 1.61 2.98
CA LEU A 52 27.53 0.46 3.71
C LEU A 52 28.23 -0.84 3.31
N SER A 53 28.45 -1.73 4.28
CA SER A 53 28.84 -3.11 3.99
C SER A 53 27.65 -3.93 3.49
N GLU A 54 27.94 -5.06 2.84
CA GLU A 54 26.91 -6.03 2.45
C GLU A 54 26.06 -6.48 3.65
N SER A 55 26.67 -6.74 4.81
CA SER A 55 25.93 -7.13 6.02
C SER A 55 24.99 -6.03 6.51
N GLN A 56 25.38 -4.76 6.41
CA GLN A 56 24.52 -3.63 6.78
C GLN A 56 23.32 -3.50 5.82
N ILE A 57 23.54 -3.74 4.52
CA ILE A 57 22.45 -3.77 3.53
C ILE A 57 21.48 -4.92 3.82
N ILE A 58 22.00 -6.11 4.14
CA ILE A 58 21.16 -7.26 4.54
C ILE A 58 20.35 -6.95 5.80
N ASP A 59 20.98 -6.37 6.82
CA ASP A 59 20.29 -6.00 8.06
C ASP A 59 19.16 -4.98 7.82
N ASP A 60 19.38 -4.03 6.92
CA ASP A 60 18.39 -3.03 6.51
C ASP A 60 17.22 -3.63 5.72
N LEU A 61 17.46 -4.70 4.95
CA LEU A 61 16.45 -5.40 4.13
C LEU A 61 15.67 -6.46 4.91
N GLU A 62 16.35 -7.34 5.63
CA GLU A 62 15.70 -8.46 6.33
C GLU A 62 15.17 -8.06 7.70
N LYS A 63 15.78 -7.03 8.33
CA LYS A 63 15.50 -6.57 9.70
C LYS A 63 15.29 -7.75 10.66
N GLN A 64 16.18 -8.74 10.60
CA GLN A 64 16.16 -9.92 11.47
C GLN A 64 14.86 -10.76 11.41
N GLY A 65 14.25 -10.89 10.24
CA GLY A 65 13.00 -11.66 10.09
C GLY A 65 11.75 -10.86 10.43
N THR A 66 11.83 -9.53 10.44
CA THR A 66 10.68 -8.60 10.52
C THR A 66 9.68 -8.84 9.39
N GLY A 67 9.99 -9.63 8.35
CA GLY A 67 9.01 -10.07 7.36
C GLY A 67 8.21 -11.31 7.74
N LEU A 68 8.24 -11.75 9.01
CA LEU A 68 7.52 -12.93 9.49
C LEU A 68 6.53 -12.53 10.59
N GLY A 69 5.46 -13.32 10.71
CA GLY A 69 4.46 -13.17 11.78
C GLY A 69 3.11 -12.69 11.25
N ASP A 70 2.36 -12.01 12.11
CA ASP A 70 0.97 -11.66 11.83
C ASP A 70 0.86 -10.37 11.02
N TYR A 71 -0.07 -10.37 10.07
CA TYR A 71 -0.42 -9.22 9.24
C TYR A 71 -1.88 -8.87 9.48
N ILE A 72 -2.16 -7.59 9.69
CA ILE A 72 -3.51 -7.08 9.86
C ILE A 72 -3.85 -6.22 8.66
N ILE A 73 -4.86 -6.66 7.93
CA ILE A 73 -5.47 -5.93 6.82
C ILE A 73 -6.92 -5.62 7.20
N GLU A 74 -7.30 -4.36 7.14
CA GLU A 74 -8.68 -3.92 7.34
C GLU A 74 -9.16 -3.16 6.10
N ILE A 75 -10.38 -3.46 5.67
CA ILE A 75 -11.07 -2.75 4.60
C ILE A 75 -12.42 -2.33 5.16
N SER A 76 -12.72 -1.04 5.12
CA SER A 76 -14.02 -0.51 5.52
C SER A 76 -14.58 0.40 4.43
N VAL A 77 -15.91 0.43 4.32
CA VAL A 77 -16.62 1.25 3.34
C VAL A 77 -17.68 2.06 4.05
N THR A 78 -17.65 3.37 3.79
CA THR A 78 -18.68 4.31 4.22
C THR A 78 -19.54 4.65 3.00
N ALA A 79 -20.67 3.95 2.88
CA ALA A 79 -21.64 4.11 1.78
C ALA A 79 -22.41 5.44 1.85
N GLN A 80 -22.73 6.04 0.70
CA GLN A 80 -23.31 7.37 0.59
C GLN A 80 -24.38 7.46 -0.51
N ALA A 81 -25.65 7.30 -0.12
CA ALA A 81 -26.82 7.28 -1.03
C ALA A 81 -27.08 8.59 -1.83
N GLY A 82 -26.43 9.69 -1.47
CA GLY A 82 -26.60 11.01 -2.09
C GLY A 82 -27.88 11.74 -1.69
N ASN A 83 -28.36 12.66 -2.54
CA ASN A 83 -29.54 13.48 -2.26
C ASN A 83 -30.80 13.05 -3.03
N ALA A 84 -31.95 13.16 -2.39
CA ALA A 84 -33.24 12.86 -2.99
C ALA A 84 -33.88 14.08 -3.69
N PRO A 85 -34.70 13.88 -4.74
CA PRO A 85 -35.41 14.95 -5.46
C PRO A 85 -36.39 15.81 -4.64
N GLY A 86 -36.72 15.42 -3.41
CA GLY A 86 -37.75 16.06 -2.59
C GLY A 86 -38.10 15.23 -1.34
N PRO A 87 -38.96 15.75 -0.45
CA PRO A 87 -39.26 15.14 0.85
C PRO A 87 -39.96 13.78 0.77
N ASP A 88 -40.69 13.51 -0.32
CA ASP A 88 -41.44 12.25 -0.52
C ASP A 88 -40.65 11.18 -1.31
N CYS A 89 -39.38 11.45 -1.62
CA CYS A 89 -38.52 10.52 -2.33
C CYS A 89 -37.36 10.11 -1.43
N SER A 90 -37.11 8.81 -1.31
CA SER A 90 -35.93 8.27 -0.65
C SER A 90 -34.99 7.63 -1.66
N ARG A 91 -33.69 7.67 -1.37
CA ARG A 91 -32.66 6.94 -2.11
C ARG A 91 -31.97 5.96 -1.16
N SER A 92 -31.49 4.86 -1.71
CA SER A 92 -30.70 3.86 -1.00
C SER A 92 -29.51 3.50 -1.86
N ASP A 93 -28.40 3.22 -1.19
CA ASP A 93 -27.13 2.81 -1.77
C ASP A 93 -26.89 1.30 -1.62
N ASN A 94 -27.96 0.54 -1.35
CA ASN A 94 -27.86 -0.88 -1.09
C ASN A 94 -27.56 -1.63 -2.39
N GLY A 95 -26.74 -2.69 -2.29
CA GLY A 95 -26.48 -3.62 -3.38
C GLY A 95 -25.21 -3.32 -4.19
N GLU A 96 -24.35 -2.42 -3.73
CA GLU A 96 -23.00 -2.27 -4.27
C GLU A 96 -22.07 -3.37 -3.74
N ASP A 97 -21.25 -3.92 -4.64
CA ASP A 97 -20.27 -4.95 -4.32
C ASP A 97 -18.86 -4.35 -4.23
N VAL A 98 -18.15 -4.67 -3.16
CA VAL A 98 -16.76 -4.28 -2.94
C VAL A 98 -15.86 -5.45 -3.31
N SER A 99 -15.13 -5.32 -4.42
CA SER A 99 -14.10 -6.28 -4.81
C SER A 99 -12.75 -5.85 -4.27
N TYR A 100 -12.02 -6.79 -3.65
CA TYR A 100 -10.70 -6.53 -3.09
C TYR A 100 -9.71 -7.62 -3.47
N THR A 101 -8.42 -7.25 -3.49
CA THR A 101 -7.31 -8.19 -3.63
C THR A 101 -6.30 -7.88 -2.54
N ILE A 102 -5.89 -8.90 -1.78
CA ILE A 102 -4.85 -8.79 -0.76
C ILE A 102 -3.63 -9.53 -1.27
N GLN A 103 -2.47 -8.87 -1.26
CA GLN A 103 -1.20 -9.45 -1.70
C GLN A 103 -0.14 -9.31 -0.60
N LEU A 104 0.51 -10.41 -0.28
CA LEU A 104 1.75 -10.42 0.49
C LEU A 104 2.90 -10.63 -0.50
N VAL A 105 3.70 -9.59 -0.71
CA VAL A 105 4.82 -9.60 -1.67
C VAL A 105 6.11 -9.87 -0.91
N VAL A 106 6.87 -10.86 -1.37
CA VAL A 106 8.19 -11.18 -0.83
C VAL A 106 9.25 -10.49 -1.68
N LEU A 107 10.19 -9.80 -1.03
CA LEU A 107 11.33 -9.19 -1.70
C LEU A 107 12.39 -10.26 -2.00
N GLU A 108 12.74 -10.40 -3.28
CA GLU A 108 13.90 -11.16 -3.73
C GLU A 108 14.98 -10.17 -4.18
N TYR A 109 16.20 -10.31 -3.68
CA TYR A 109 17.30 -9.38 -3.96
C TYR A 109 18.65 -10.09 -4.11
N SER A 110 19.61 -9.40 -4.74
CA SER A 110 21.00 -9.83 -4.86
C SER A 110 21.91 -8.62 -4.60
N ILE A 111 22.98 -8.83 -3.85
CA ILE A 111 23.99 -7.80 -3.59
C ILE A 111 25.24 -8.16 -4.39
N ALA A 112 25.81 -7.18 -5.08
CA ALA A 112 27.04 -7.34 -5.84
C ALA A 112 27.98 -6.16 -5.57
N PRO A 113 29.30 -6.39 -5.52
CA PRO A 113 30.25 -5.31 -5.40
C PRO A 113 30.21 -4.42 -6.64
N TYR A 114 30.25 -3.11 -6.43
CA TYR A 114 30.43 -2.13 -7.49
C TYR A 114 31.89 -1.70 -7.56
N VAL A 115 32.51 -1.82 -8.74
CA VAL A 115 33.87 -1.34 -9.00
C VAL A 115 33.77 -0.37 -10.16
N ASP A 116 34.21 0.87 -9.94
CA ASP A 116 34.37 1.83 -11.03
C ASP A 116 35.69 1.51 -11.75
N LEU A 117 35.61 1.29 -13.07
CA LEU A 117 36.81 0.99 -13.86
C LEU A 117 37.65 2.24 -14.10
N ASP A 118 37.08 3.43 -13.92
CA ASP A 118 37.82 4.69 -13.98
C ASP A 118 38.67 4.93 -12.71
N ASP A 119 38.39 4.22 -11.61
CA ASP A 119 39.19 4.23 -10.37
C ASP A 119 40.32 3.19 -10.38
N ILE A 120 40.44 2.39 -11.45
CA ILE A 120 41.53 1.42 -11.61
C ILE A 120 42.65 2.08 -12.42
N ASP A 121 43.64 2.65 -11.74
CA ASP A 121 44.91 3.00 -12.37
C ASP A 121 45.60 1.71 -12.84
N VAL A 122 45.63 1.48 -14.15
CA VAL A 122 46.33 0.35 -14.81
C VAL A 122 47.78 0.69 -15.11
#